data_AF-A0A9X8GRN3-F1
#
_entry.id   AF-A0A9X8GRN3-F1
#
_cell.length_a   1.000
_cell.length_b   1.000
_cell.length_c   1.000
_cell.angle_alpha   90.00
_cell.angle_beta   90.00
_cell.angle_gamma   90.00
#
_symmetry.space_group_name_H-M   'P 1'
#
loop_
_entity.id
_entity.type
_entity.pdbx_description
1 polymer ?
#
loop_
_entity_poly.entity_id
_entity_poly.type
_entity_poly.pdbx_seq_one_letter_code
_entity_poly.pdbx_strand_id
1 'polypeptide(L)' 'MKNVQITYELFLELIKYHLLESDADTEKIKKELTNKIDALVMRELYSKYKTAPTEEEKEKARKEYLDRRGVPDSFRW' A
#
# COMPACT_ATOMS: atom_id res chain seq x y z
N MET A 1 7.96 -1.70 -17.72
CA MET A 1 8.02 -1.95 -16.25
C MET A 1 7.23 -0.86 -15.54
N LYS A 2 6.49 -1.18 -14.48
CA LYS A 2 5.85 -0.16 -13.63
C LYS A 2 6.88 0.37 -12.65
N ASN A 3 6.92 1.68 -12.43
CA ASN A 3 7.82 2.32 -11.47
C ASN A 3 7.07 2.64 -10.17
N VAL A 4 7.75 2.49 -9.04
CA VAL A 4 7.22 2.84 -7.71
C VAL A 4 7.94 4.07 -7.20
N GLN A 5 7.19 5.08 -6.80
CA GLN A 5 7.75 6.29 -6.18
C GLN A 5 7.85 6.12 -4.66
N ILE A 6 9.00 6.44 -4.10
CA ILE A 6 9.27 6.50 -2.66
C ILE A 6 9.77 7.89 -2.28
N THR A 7 9.78 8.21 -0.99
CA THR A 7 10.34 9.48 -0.52
C THR A 7 11.87 9.50 -0.72
N TYR A 8 12.41 10.70 -0.89
CA TYR A 8 13.86 10.87 -0.99
C TYR A 8 14.58 10.40 0.28
N GLU A 9 13.97 10.63 1.45
CA GLU A 9 14.48 10.15 2.73
C GLU A 9 14.59 8.62 2.79
N LEU A 10 13.52 7.89 2.44
CA LEU A 10 13.55 6.42 2.39
C LEU A 10 14.61 5.93 1.38
N PHE A 11 14.78 6.60 0.25
CA PHE A 11 15.83 6.26 -0.70
C PHE A 11 17.24 6.41 -0.10
N LEU A 12 17.51 7.50 0.63
CA LEU A 12 18.80 7.68 1.32
C LEU A 12 19.01 6.64 2.44
N GLU A 13 17.97 6.30 3.19
CA GLU A 13 18.04 5.25 4.22
C GLU A 13 18.36 3.88 3.61
N LEU A 14 17.74 3.56 2.47
CA LEU A 14 18.08 2.35 1.71
C LEU A 14 19.52 2.35 1.23
N ILE A 15 20.06 3.49 0.78
CA ILE A 15 21.48 3.62 0.44
C ILE A 15 22.36 3.33 1.65
N LYS A 16 22.08 3.95 2.81
CA LYS A 16 22.86 3.74 4.04
C LYS A 16 22.83 2.27 4.46
N TYR A 17 21.67 1.63 4.41
CA TYR A 17 21.51 0.24 4.80
C TYR A 17 22.24 -0.72 3.84
N HIS A 18 22.10 -0.53 2.53
CA HIS A 18 22.64 -1.48 1.54
C HIS A 18 24.09 -1.22 1.13
N LEU A 19 24.53 0.03 1.10
CA LEU A 19 25.86 0.40 0.61
C LEU A 19 26.85 0.77 1.72
N LEU A 20 26.35 1.19 2.89
CA LEU A 20 27.19 1.59 4.03
C LEU A 20 27.06 0.65 5.22
N GLU A 21 26.33 -0.47 5.08
CA GLU A 21 26.13 -1.50 6.10
C GLU A 21 25.62 -0.97 7.46
N SER A 22 24.91 0.16 7.44
CA SER A 22 24.33 0.77 8.64
C SER A 22 22.96 0.17 8.96
N ASP A 23 22.81 -0.43 10.13
CA ASP A 23 21.57 -1.04 10.63
C ASP A 23 20.72 -0.11 11.50
N ALA A 24 21.18 1.12 11.74
CA ALA A 24 20.52 2.08 12.63
C ALA A 24 19.06 2.38 12.27
N ASP A 25 18.73 2.41 10.98
CA ASP A 25 17.41 2.79 10.46
C ASP A 25 16.58 1.59 9.95
N THR A 26 17.00 0.35 10.21
CA THR A 26 16.37 -0.84 9.61
C THR A 26 14.87 -0.95 9.90
N GLU A 27 14.45 -0.68 11.14
CA GLU A 27 13.02 -0.74 11.50
C GLU A 27 12.20 0.37 10.83
N LYS A 28 12.80 1.55 10.65
CA LYS A 28 12.18 2.66 9.92
C LYS A 28 12.01 2.32 8.44
N ILE A 29 13.05 1.79 7.81
CA ILE A 29 13.03 1.33 6.40
C ILE A 29 11.92 0.28 6.21
N LYS A 30 11.88 -0.74 7.07
CA LYS A 30 10.83 -1.78 7.01
C LYS A 30 9.45 -1.17 7.10
N LYS A 31 9.21 -0.31 8.10
CA LYS A 31 7.92 0.35 8.30
C LYS A 31 7.49 1.16 7.08
N GLU A 32 8.36 2.01 6.53
CA GLU A 32 8.04 2.85 5.38
C GLU A 32 7.81 2.04 4.09
N LEU A 33 8.57 0.97 3.88
CA LEU A 33 8.35 0.05 2.76
C LEU A 33 7.02 -0.71 2.91
N THR A 34 6.69 -1.20 4.11
CA THR A 34 5.40 -1.85 4.37
C THR A 34 4.25 -0.88 4.12
N ASN A 35 4.33 0.35 4.65
CA ASN A 35 3.34 1.40 4.38
C ASN A 35 3.17 1.64 2.87
N LYS A 36 4.28 1.65 2.12
CA LYS A 36 4.24 1.83 0.68
C LYS A 36 3.53 0.68 -0.03
N ILE A 37 3.82 -0.56 0.36
CA ILE A 37 3.18 -1.76 -0.19
C ILE A 37 1.67 -1.71 0.09
N ASP A 38 1.28 -1.42 1.33
CA ASP A 38 -0.14 -1.32 1.67
C ASP A 38 -0.84 -0.23 0.87
N ALA A 39 -0.23 0.94 0.70
CA ALA A 39 -0.78 1.99 -0.14
C ALA A 39 -0.97 1.56 -1.61
N LEU A 40 -0.04 0.79 -2.16
CA LEU A 40 -0.16 0.24 -3.52
C LEU A 40 -1.32 -0.75 -3.63
N VAL A 41 -1.44 -1.67 -2.66
CA VAL A 41 -2.54 -2.64 -2.64
C VAL A 41 -3.89 -1.94 -2.48
N MET A 42 -3.98 -0.94 -1.59
CA MET A 42 -5.21 -0.15 -1.43
C MET A 42 -5.59 0.57 -2.72
N ARG A 43 -4.60 1.10 -3.46
CA ARG A 43 -4.84 1.76 -4.74
C ARG A 43 -5.33 0.77 -5.80
N GLU A 44 -4.76 -0.43 -5.85
CA GLU A 44 -5.17 -1.47 -6.79
C GLU A 44 -6.60 -1.94 -6.52
N LEU A 45 -6.94 -2.22 -5.25
CA LEU A 45 -8.31 -2.58 -4.85
C LEU A 45 -9.32 -1.48 -5.20
N TYR A 46 -8.97 -0.22 -4.94
CA TYR A 46 -9.82 0.90 -5.30
C TYR A 46 -10.02 1.02 -6.82
N SER A 47 -8.94 0.88 -7.59
CA SER A 47 -9.02 0.86 -9.05
C SER A 47 -9.90 -0.28 -9.56
N LYS A 48 -9.71 -1.50 -9.04
CA LYS A 48 -10.52 -2.66 -9.39
C LYS A 48 -12.00 -2.44 -9.08
N TYR A 49 -12.32 -1.89 -7.90
CA TYR A 49 -13.68 -1.49 -7.55
C TYR A 49 -14.26 -0.49 -8.57
N LYS A 50 -13.50 0.53 -8.96
CA LYS A 50 -13.98 1.56 -9.89
C LYS A 50 -14.12 1.11 -11.35
N THR A 51 -13.37 0.09 -11.77
CA THR A 51 -13.33 -0.36 -13.16
C THR A 51 -13.88 -1.77 -13.38
N ALA A 52 -14.45 -2.41 -12.35
CA ALA A 52 -15.02 -3.75 -12.48
C ALA A 52 -16.20 -3.75 -13.49
N PRO A 53 -16.27 -4.75 -14.39
CA PRO A 53 -17.30 -4.81 -15.44
C PRO A 53 -18.67 -5.26 -14.91
N THR A 54 -18.72 -5.99 -13.79
CA THR A 54 -19.97 -6.50 -13.20
C THR A 54 -20.19 -5.93 -11.79
N GLU A 55 -21.46 -5.80 -11.39
CA GLU A 55 -21.80 -5.31 -10.04
C GLU A 55 -21.36 -6.29 -8.93
N GLU A 56 -21.33 -7.60 -9.20
CA GLU A 56 -20.84 -8.60 -8.24
C GLU A 56 -19.33 -8.44 -7.96
N GLU A 57 -18.52 -8.29 -9.02
CA GLU A 57 -17.07 -8.08 -8.87
C GLU A 57 -16.76 -6.73 -8.24
N LYS A 58 -17.56 -5.71 -8.58
CA LYS A 58 -17.49 -4.37 -7.99
C LYS A 58 -17.79 -4.41 -6.49
N GLU A 59 -18.88 -5.05 -6.07
CA GLU A 59 -19.24 -5.14 -4.66
C GLU A 59 -18.23 -5.99 -3.88
N LYS A 60 -17.68 -7.06 -4.47
CA LYS A 60 -16.59 -7.83 -3.86
C LYS A 60 -15.34 -6.98 -3.63
N ALA A 61 -14.91 -6.22 -4.64
CA ALA A 61 -13.76 -5.32 -4.52
C ALA A 61 -14.02 -4.17 -3.53
N ARG A 62 -15.25 -3.64 -3.46
CA ARG A 62 -15.67 -2.63 -2.47
C ARG A 62 -15.54 -3.17 -1.06
N LYS A 63 -16.07 -4.36 -0.78
CA LYS A 63 -15.97 -5.00 0.54
C LYS A 63 -14.53 -5.21 0.95
N GLU A 64 -13.72 -5.80 0.07
CA GLU A 64 -12.29 -6.06 0.35
C GLU A 64 -11.50 -4.76 0.63
N TYR A 65 -11.78 -3.68 -0.12
CA TYR A 65 -11.22 -2.36 0.13
C TYR A 65 -11.63 -1.82 1.52
N LEU A 66 -12.92 -1.88 1.86
CA LEU A 66 -13.45 -1.36 3.12
C LEU A 66 -12.99 -2.17 4.34
N ASP A 67 -12.89 -3.49 4.21
CA ASP A 67 -12.31 -4.39 5.22
C ASP A 67 -10.86 -4.01 5.52
N ARG A 68 -10.05 -3.82 4.48
CA ARG A 68 -8.64 -3.45 4.64
C ARG A 68 -8.46 -2.02 5.13
N ARG A 69 -9.41 -1.12 4.89
CA ARG A 69 -9.48 0.21 5.52
C ARG A 69 -9.94 0.18 6.98
N GLY A 70 -10.48 -0.94 7.46
CA GLY A 70 -11.02 -1.08 8.82
C GLY A 70 -12.32 -0.32 9.04
N VAL A 71 -13.10 -0.05 7.98
CA VAL A 71 -14.40 0.64 8.12
C VAL A 71 -15.39 -0.37 8.74
N PRO A 72 -16.07 -0.10 9.86
CA PRO A 72 -17.03 -1.05 10.42
C PRO A 72 -18.26 -1.20 9.51
N ASP A 73 -18.90 -2.38 9.49
CA ASP A 73 -20.03 -2.67 8.61
C ASP A 73 -21.19 -1.67 8.75
N SER A 74 -21.44 -1.16 9.95
CA SER A 74 -22.47 -0.15 10.21
C SER A 74 -22.26 1.18 9.46
N PHE A 75 -21.04 1.43 8.96
CA PHE A 75 -20.68 2.64 8.21
C PHE A 75 -20.57 2.39 6.70
N ARG A 76 -20.96 1.21 6.21
CA ARG A 76 -20.80 0.79 4.80
C ARG A 76 -22.10 0.84 3.98
N TRP A 77 -23.00 1.77 4.31
CA TRP A 77 -24.23 1.99 3.55
C TRP A 77 -23.96 2.47 2.11
#